data_AF-A0A9P7HHR2-F1
#
_entry.id   AF-A0A9P7HHR2-F1
#
_cell.length_a   1.000
_cell.length_b   1.000
_cell.length_c   1.000
_cell.angle_alpha   90.00
_cell.angle_beta   90.00
_cell.angle_gamma   90.00
#
_symmetry.space_group_name_H-M   'P 1'
#
loop_
_entity.id
_entity.type
_entity.pdbx_description
1 polymer ?
#
loop_
_entity_poly.entity_id
_entity_poly.type
_entity_poly.pdbx_seq_one_letter_code
_entity_poly.pdbx_strand_id
1 'polypeptide(L)'
;MDYCLHFDIEIFILPPHSTHLTQPLDVGVFQLLKSAHQRRLRRHIREGYLNFKRSDFVSKLSEILKESFTPHAIMNGFEKSGIFPVNGVEVIYKVREKKKSLLAVTNPAISSLLPKETRFKDAREVSRHLKRNYRDGFSSPTRHSFGVLEDVVCEAVVLNSFAEEHIQSRLQRIASANNKRNKRKKVMPSGKYVNSVSVEQLRESLNASTKKDREDELRRQRCSLKQLRKEEDNRLKEE
;
A
#
# COMPACT_ATOMS: atom_id res chain seq x y z
N MET A 1 -10.12 17.42 28.83
CA MET A 1 -9.57 17.00 30.14
C MET A 1 -10.58 17.28 31.22
N ASP A 2 -11.20 18.47 31.21
CA ASP A 2 -12.19 18.91 32.21
C ASP A 2 -13.32 17.89 32.47
N TYR A 3 -13.85 17.25 31.42
CA TYR A 3 -14.84 16.17 31.58
C TYR A 3 -14.27 14.96 32.36
N CYS A 4 -13.08 14.47 31.99
CA CYS A 4 -12.46 13.32 32.66
C CYS A 4 -12.12 13.65 34.12
N LEU A 5 -11.67 14.88 34.41
CA LEU A 5 -11.41 15.34 35.76
C LEU A 5 -12.70 15.43 36.60
N HIS A 6 -13.79 15.91 35.99
CA HIS A 6 -15.07 16.04 36.69
C HIS A 6 -15.70 14.68 37.04
N PHE A 7 -15.48 13.67 36.21
CA PHE A 7 -16.05 12.33 36.37
C PHE A 7 -15.05 11.27 36.86
N ASP A 8 -13.88 11.67 37.35
CA ASP A 8 -12.82 10.78 37.85
C ASP A 8 -12.43 9.65 36.88
N ILE A 9 -12.32 10.01 35.59
CA ILE A 9 -11.94 9.08 34.52
C ILE A 9 -10.43 9.17 34.31
N GLU A 10 -9.72 8.09 34.67
CA GLU A 10 -8.30 7.95 34.39
C GLU A 10 -8.04 7.65 32.91
N ILE A 11 -7.15 8.44 32.28
CA ILE A 11 -6.81 8.29 30.87
C ILE A 11 -5.49 7.53 30.74
N PHE A 12 -5.55 6.32 30.19
CA PHE A 12 -4.36 5.55 29.84
C PHE A 12 -3.82 5.97 28.47
N ILE A 13 -2.58 6.45 28.44
CA ILE A 13 -1.87 6.81 27.21
C ILE A 13 -1.04 5.62 26.74
N LEU A 14 -1.39 5.07 25.58
CA LEU A 14 -0.64 3.99 24.95
C LEU A 14 0.51 4.54 24.08
N PRO A 15 1.63 3.82 23.95
CA PRO A 15 2.70 4.20 23.03
C PRO A 15 2.21 4.36 21.58
N PRO A 16 2.85 5.23 20.79
CA PRO A 16 2.49 5.37 19.38
C PRO A 16 2.72 4.06 18.62
N HIS A 17 1.84 3.76 17.66
CA HIS A 17 1.90 2.56 16.81
C HIS A 17 1.86 1.21 17.56
N SER A 18 1.49 1.18 18.85
CA SER A 18 1.39 -0.05 19.65
C SER A 18 -0.04 -0.56 19.85
N THR A 19 -1.05 0.04 19.19
CA THR A 19 -2.47 -0.39 19.24
C THR A 19 -2.63 -1.91 19.19
N HIS A 20 -2.02 -2.55 18.19
CA HIS A 20 -2.04 -4.00 17.97
C HIS A 20 -1.35 -4.85 19.05
N LEU A 21 -0.76 -4.24 20.07
CA LEU A 21 -0.02 -4.87 21.15
C LEU A 21 -0.59 -4.52 22.52
N THR A 22 -0.95 -3.25 22.73
CA THR A 22 -1.28 -2.71 24.05
C THR A 22 -2.76 -2.35 24.19
N GLN A 23 -3.56 -2.38 23.13
CA GLN A 23 -5.00 -2.10 23.21
C GLN A 23 -5.77 -3.42 23.38
N PRO A 24 -6.41 -3.68 24.54
CA PRO A 24 -7.08 -4.96 24.83
C PRO A 24 -8.12 -5.35 23.79
N LEU A 25 -8.83 -4.35 23.26
CA LEU A 25 -9.88 -4.53 22.29
C LEU A 25 -9.35 -5.04 20.95
N ASP A 26 -8.20 -4.54 20.50
CA ASP A 26 -7.54 -4.97 19.26
C ASP A 26 -6.84 -6.33 19.41
N VAL A 27 -6.24 -6.59 20.58
CA VAL A 27 -5.46 -7.81 20.85
C VAL A 27 -6.35 -9.04 21.04
N GLY A 28 -7.59 -8.87 21.52
CA GLY A 28 -8.51 -9.97 21.80
C GLY A 28 -9.86 -9.84 21.09
N VAL A 29 -10.67 -8.90 21.57
CA VAL A 29 -12.13 -8.90 21.33
C VAL A 29 -12.49 -8.68 19.86
N PHE A 30 -11.78 -7.81 19.13
CA PHE A 30 -12.09 -7.53 17.72
C PHE A 30 -11.88 -8.73 16.79
N GLN A 31 -10.95 -9.63 17.11
CA GLN A 31 -10.79 -10.86 16.33
C GLN A 31 -12.00 -11.77 16.47
N LEU A 32 -12.56 -11.87 17.68
CA LEU A 32 -13.77 -12.64 17.95
C LEU A 32 -15.00 -11.98 17.33
N LEU A 33 -15.08 -10.65 17.38
CA LEU A 33 -16.15 -9.88 16.73
C LEU A 33 -16.19 -10.15 15.22
N LYS A 34 -15.03 -10.08 14.56
CA LYS A 34 -14.89 -10.40 13.13
C LYS A 34 -15.32 -11.84 12.85
N SER A 35 -14.87 -12.79 13.67
CA SER A 35 -15.21 -14.21 13.53
C SER A 35 -16.71 -14.48 13.68
N ALA A 36 -17.35 -13.90 14.70
CA ALA A 36 -18.78 -14.02 14.95
C ALA A 36 -19.60 -13.41 13.80
N HIS A 37 -19.23 -12.21 13.34
CA HIS A 37 -19.85 -11.60 12.15
C HIS A 37 -19.72 -12.48 10.91
N GLN A 38 -18.52 -13.03 10.63
CA GLN A 38 -18.30 -13.94 9.50
C GLN A 38 -19.10 -15.25 9.61
N ARG A 39 -19.32 -15.77 10.83
CA ARG A 39 -20.24 -16.90 11.05
C ARG A 39 -21.68 -16.53 10.69
N ARG A 40 -22.16 -15.35 11.09
CA ARG A 40 -23.52 -14.89 10.75
C ARG A 40 -23.70 -14.67 9.25
N LEU A 41 -22.72 -14.04 8.60
CA LEU A 41 -22.73 -13.84 7.16
C LEU A 41 -22.83 -15.18 6.41
N ARG A 42 -22.01 -16.18 6.79
CA ARG A 42 -22.05 -17.50 6.17
C ARG A 42 -23.37 -18.23 6.40
N ARG A 43 -23.98 -18.09 7.58
CA ARG A 43 -25.30 -18.66 7.87
C ARG A 43 -26.37 -18.02 6.99
N HIS A 44 -26.36 -16.69 6.87
CA HIS A 44 -27.31 -15.94 6.05
C HIS A 44 -27.27 -16.38 4.57
N ILE A 45 -26.08 -16.60 4.03
CA ILE A 45 -25.90 -17.11 2.66
C ILE A 45 -26.43 -18.55 2.54
N ARG A 46 -26.18 -19.41 3.54
CA ARG A 46 -26.69 -20.80 3.56
C ARG A 46 -28.21 -20.90 3.65
N GLU A 47 -28.86 -19.91 4.25
CA GLU A 47 -30.32 -19.80 4.32
C GLU A 47 -30.95 -19.34 2.99
N GLY A 48 -30.15 -19.07 1.96
CA GLY A 48 -30.61 -18.70 0.61
C GLY A 48 -30.64 -17.20 0.33
N TYR A 49 -30.22 -16.37 1.28
CA TYR A 49 -30.15 -14.92 1.09
C TYR A 49 -28.84 -14.52 0.41
N LEU A 50 -28.93 -14.03 -0.83
CA LEU A 50 -27.78 -13.68 -1.66
C LEU A 50 -27.08 -12.37 -1.25
N ASN A 51 -27.74 -11.52 -0.45
CA ASN A 51 -27.26 -10.19 -0.11
C ASN A 51 -27.35 -9.96 1.41
N PHE A 52 -26.26 -9.47 2.00
CA PHE A 52 -26.23 -9.05 3.41
C PHE A 52 -26.10 -7.53 3.50
N LYS A 53 -27.19 -6.84 3.85
CA LYS A 53 -27.26 -5.38 3.93
C LYS A 53 -26.85 -4.89 5.32
N ARG A 54 -26.63 -3.57 5.43
CA ARG A 54 -26.37 -2.92 6.73
C ARG A 54 -27.50 -3.11 7.74
N SER A 55 -28.75 -3.14 7.28
CA SER A 55 -29.92 -3.44 8.13
C SER A 55 -29.81 -4.82 8.79
N ASP A 56 -29.31 -5.81 8.04
CA ASP A 56 -29.16 -7.19 8.50
C ASP A 56 -28.00 -7.31 9.49
N PHE A 57 -26.93 -6.52 9.28
CA PHE A 57 -25.88 -6.36 10.27
C PHE A 57 -26.40 -5.75 11.58
N VAL A 58 -27.13 -4.63 11.51
CA VAL A 58 -27.66 -3.94 12.70
C VAL A 58 -28.65 -4.84 13.46
N SER A 59 -29.53 -5.56 12.75
CA SER A 59 -30.47 -6.49 13.39
C SER A 59 -29.77 -7.64 14.11
N LYS A 60 -28.60 -8.06 13.62
CA LYS A 60 -27.77 -9.11 14.21
C LYS A 60 -26.66 -8.61 15.13
N LEU A 61 -26.46 -7.30 15.26
CA LEU A 61 -25.35 -6.71 16.01
C LEU A 61 -25.38 -7.12 17.48
N SER A 62 -26.54 -7.07 18.14
CA SER A 62 -26.69 -7.46 19.55
C SER A 62 -26.26 -8.91 19.77
N GLU A 63 -26.63 -9.81 18.87
CA GLU A 63 -26.25 -11.22 18.96
C GLU A 63 -24.74 -11.41 18.69
N ILE A 64 -24.18 -10.71 17.71
CA ILE A 64 -22.76 -10.71 17.39
C ILE A 64 -21.92 -10.20 18.58
N LEU A 65 -22.37 -9.13 19.25
CA LEU A 65 -21.71 -8.57 20.42
C LEU A 65 -21.75 -9.56 21.60
N LYS A 66 -22.91 -10.16 21.90
CA LYS A 66 -23.03 -11.19 22.96
C LYS A 66 -22.10 -12.39 22.73
N GLU A 67 -21.90 -12.78 21.48
CA GLU A 67 -21.05 -13.92 21.10
C GLU A 67 -19.55 -13.59 21.17
N SER A 68 -19.17 -12.32 21.01
CA SER A 68 -17.76 -11.88 20.93
C SER A 68 -17.22 -11.22 22.20
N PHE A 69 -18.05 -10.48 22.93
CA PHE A 69 -17.70 -9.80 24.18
C PHE A 69 -17.96 -10.71 25.40
N THR A 70 -17.33 -11.89 25.40
CA THR A 70 -17.41 -12.78 26.57
C THR A 70 -16.44 -12.30 27.66
N PRO A 71 -16.75 -12.54 28.96
CA PRO A 71 -15.85 -12.16 30.05
C PRO A 71 -14.43 -12.72 29.85
N HIS A 72 -14.33 -13.97 29.41
CA HIS A 72 -13.06 -14.62 29.12
C HIS A 72 -12.27 -13.90 28.01
N ALA A 73 -12.93 -13.49 26.92
CA ALA A 73 -12.29 -12.75 25.83
C ALA A 73 -11.78 -11.38 26.27
N ILE A 74 -12.56 -10.69 27.12
CA ILE A 74 -12.19 -9.39 27.68
C ILE A 74 -10.97 -9.56 28.57
N MET A 75 -11.02 -10.48 29.54
CA MET A 75 -9.90 -10.77 30.46
C MET A 75 -8.63 -11.14 29.69
N ASN A 76 -8.73 -12.02 28.70
CA ASN A 76 -7.60 -12.43 27.86
C ASN A 76 -7.04 -11.25 27.03
N GLY A 77 -7.90 -10.34 26.56
CA GLY A 77 -7.48 -9.11 25.89
C GLY A 77 -6.62 -8.22 26.81
N PHE A 78 -7.05 -8.05 28.07
CA PHE A 78 -6.30 -7.29 29.07
C PHE A 78 -4.97 -7.97 29.44
N GLU A 79 -4.97 -9.28 29.64
CA GLU A 79 -3.78 -10.06 29.98
C GLU A 79 -2.74 -9.98 28.85
N LYS A 80 -3.13 -10.23 27.60
CA LYS A 80 -2.22 -10.20 26.45
C LYS A 80 -1.70 -8.81 26.12
N SER A 81 -2.45 -7.77 26.49
CA SER A 81 -2.02 -6.37 26.35
C SER A 81 -1.03 -5.93 27.42
N GLY A 82 -0.81 -6.76 28.45
CA GLY A 82 0.06 -6.45 29.58
C GLY A 82 -0.50 -5.41 30.55
N ILE A 83 -1.78 -5.02 30.39
CA ILE A 83 -2.45 -4.04 31.24
C ILE A 83 -2.91 -4.70 32.55
N PHE A 84 -3.52 -5.87 32.48
CA PHE A 84 -3.99 -6.58 33.68
C PHE A 84 -3.91 -8.10 33.53
N PRO A 85 -3.15 -8.83 34.38
CA PRO A 85 -2.22 -8.28 35.36
C PRO A 85 -1.13 -7.44 34.69
N VAL A 86 -0.59 -6.44 35.40
CA VAL A 86 0.43 -5.54 34.86
C VAL A 86 1.68 -6.33 34.53
N ASN A 87 1.90 -6.61 33.25
CA ASN A 87 3.03 -7.42 32.77
C ASN A 87 3.46 -6.99 31.37
N GLY A 88 4.44 -6.08 31.30
CA GLY A 88 5.01 -5.61 30.03
C GLY A 88 5.93 -6.63 29.34
N VAL A 89 6.34 -7.71 30.01
CA VAL A 89 7.35 -8.65 29.49
C VAL A 89 6.84 -9.34 28.22
N GLU A 90 5.57 -9.78 28.23
CA GLU A 90 4.91 -10.43 27.10
C GLU A 90 4.83 -9.51 25.88
N VAL A 91 4.50 -8.24 26.10
CA VAL A 91 4.42 -7.23 25.03
C VAL A 91 5.81 -6.96 24.45
N ILE A 92 6.82 -6.80 25.30
CA ILE A 92 8.22 -6.57 24.89
C ILE A 92 8.75 -7.79 24.11
N TYR A 93 8.42 -9.00 24.55
CA TYR A 93 8.81 -10.23 23.88
C TYR A 93 8.25 -10.29 22.46
N LYS A 94 6.95 -10.02 22.26
CA LYS A 94 6.31 -9.96 20.93
C LYS A 94 6.98 -8.94 20.00
N VAL A 95 7.36 -7.77 20.52
CA VAL A 95 8.10 -6.76 19.75
C VAL A 95 9.47 -7.28 19.32
N ARG A 96 10.20 -7.93 20.23
CA ARG A 96 11.52 -8.52 19.94
C ARG A 96 11.43 -9.64 18.92
N GLU A 97 10.45 -10.53 19.03
CA GLU A 97 10.22 -11.59 18.06
C GLU A 97 9.89 -11.05 16.68
N LYS A 98 8.99 -10.07 16.57
CA LYS A 98 8.67 -9.42 15.29
C LYS A 98 9.89 -8.76 14.66
N LYS A 99 10.77 -8.16 15.47
CA LYS A 99 12.05 -7.63 14.98
C LYS A 99 12.96 -8.75 14.48
N LYS A 100 13.07 -9.86 15.21
CA LYS A 100 13.86 -11.03 14.79
C LYS A 100 13.32 -11.63 13.50
N SER A 101 12.01 -11.78 13.32
CA SER A 101 11.44 -12.34 12.10
C SER A 101 11.69 -11.44 10.89
N LEU A 102 11.57 -10.12 11.03
CA LEU A 102 11.91 -9.17 9.97
C LEU A 102 13.40 -9.26 9.57
N LEU A 103 14.28 -9.44 10.54
CA LEU A 103 15.72 -9.62 10.30
C LEU A 103 16.06 -11.03 9.76
N ALA A 104 15.28 -12.04 10.09
CA ALA A 104 15.46 -13.40 9.58
C ALA A 104 15.02 -13.53 8.11
N VAL A 105 14.02 -12.75 7.68
CA VAL A 105 13.60 -12.68 6.27
C VAL A 105 14.72 -12.12 5.38
N THR A 106 15.56 -11.23 5.91
CA THR A 106 16.82 -10.83 5.28
C THR A 106 17.89 -11.89 5.53
N ASN A 107 17.76 -13.05 4.90
CA ASN A 107 18.83 -14.04 4.95
C ASN A 107 20.09 -13.44 4.29
N PRO A 108 21.25 -13.38 4.97
CA PRO A 108 22.48 -12.86 4.38
C PRO A 108 22.88 -13.58 3.09
N ALA A 109 22.42 -14.82 2.89
CA ALA A 109 22.57 -15.55 1.64
C ALA A 109 21.93 -14.83 0.44
N ILE A 110 20.80 -14.13 0.62
CA ILE A 110 20.14 -13.38 -0.46
C ILE A 110 21.06 -12.26 -0.97
N SER A 111 21.76 -11.57 -0.06
CA SER A 111 22.70 -10.51 -0.45
C SER A 111 23.89 -11.06 -1.24
N SER A 112 24.34 -12.28 -0.96
CA SER A 112 25.42 -12.94 -1.71
C SER A 112 24.98 -13.51 -3.07
N LEU A 113 23.68 -13.81 -3.23
CA LEU A 113 23.10 -14.31 -4.48
C LEU A 113 22.74 -13.18 -5.46
N LEU A 114 22.67 -11.94 -4.98
CA LEU A 114 22.46 -10.78 -5.84
C LEU A 114 23.73 -10.49 -6.66
N PRO A 115 23.60 -10.15 -7.94
CA PRO A 115 24.73 -9.72 -8.73
C PRO A 115 25.44 -8.51 -8.10
N LYS A 116 26.77 -8.50 -8.08
CA LYS A 116 27.57 -7.39 -7.56
C LYS A 116 27.18 -6.07 -8.24
N GLU A 117 27.09 -4.99 -7.49
CA GLU A 117 26.74 -3.66 -8.03
C GLU A 117 27.75 -3.18 -9.09
N THR A 118 29.02 -3.57 -8.99
CA THR A 118 30.09 -3.20 -9.94
C THR A 118 30.15 -4.06 -11.19
N ARG A 119 29.29 -5.09 -11.34
CA ARG A 119 29.42 -6.13 -12.37
C ARG A 119 29.63 -5.62 -13.80
N PHE A 120 28.94 -4.56 -14.20
CA PHE A 120 29.05 -4.00 -15.55
C PHE A 120 30.32 -3.17 -15.73
N LYS A 121 30.77 -2.47 -14.67
CA LYS A 121 32.05 -1.74 -14.68
C LYS A 121 33.22 -2.70 -14.77
N ASP A 122 33.17 -3.79 -14.00
CA ASP A 122 34.18 -4.85 -14.01
C ASP A 122 34.23 -5.53 -15.38
N ALA A 123 33.08 -5.89 -15.96
CA ALA A 123 32.99 -6.46 -17.31
C ALA A 123 33.56 -5.51 -18.39
N ARG A 124 33.32 -4.20 -18.27
CA ARG A 124 33.87 -3.19 -19.17
C ARG A 124 35.39 -3.10 -19.08
N GLU A 125 35.96 -3.17 -17.88
CA GLU A 125 37.41 -3.11 -17.70
C GLU A 125 38.08 -4.36 -18.27
N VAL A 126 37.49 -5.54 -18.05
CA VAL A 126 37.95 -6.80 -18.66
C VAL A 126 37.90 -6.72 -20.19
N SER A 127 36.81 -6.21 -20.75
CA SER A 127 36.68 -6.02 -22.21
C SER A 127 37.75 -5.06 -22.75
N ARG A 128 38.00 -3.91 -22.07
CA ARG A 128 39.05 -2.97 -22.47
C ARG A 128 40.44 -3.59 -22.39
N HIS A 129 40.72 -4.38 -21.35
CA HIS A 129 41.98 -5.09 -21.21
C HIS A 129 42.22 -6.06 -22.36
N LEU A 130 41.23 -6.90 -22.68
CA LEU A 130 41.30 -7.86 -23.78
C LEU A 130 41.52 -7.16 -25.13
N LYS A 131 40.80 -6.06 -25.38
CA LYS A 131 40.96 -5.26 -26.59
C LYS A 131 42.36 -4.67 -26.74
N ARG A 132 42.97 -4.19 -25.64
CA ARG A 132 44.29 -3.55 -25.68
C ARG A 132 45.41 -4.56 -25.90
N ASN A 133 45.32 -5.73 -25.26
CA ASN A 133 46.44 -6.67 -25.19
C ASN A 133 46.36 -7.82 -26.19
N TYR A 134 45.17 -8.17 -26.68
CA TYR A 134 44.97 -9.41 -27.46
C TYR A 134 44.24 -9.20 -28.79
N ARG A 135 43.76 -7.99 -29.09
CA ARG A 135 42.97 -7.71 -30.32
C ARG A 135 43.71 -8.10 -31.60
N ASP A 136 45.02 -7.85 -31.65
CA ASP A 136 45.82 -8.15 -32.85
C ASP A 136 46.01 -9.65 -33.05
N GLY A 137 45.96 -10.45 -31.99
CA GLY A 137 45.99 -11.92 -32.04
C GLY A 137 44.66 -12.58 -32.40
N PHE A 138 43.57 -11.83 -32.50
CA PHE A 138 42.25 -12.38 -32.84
C PHE A 138 42.06 -12.54 -34.35
N SER A 139 41.36 -13.62 -34.75
CA SER A 139 40.89 -13.82 -36.12
C SER A 139 39.85 -12.76 -36.52
N SER A 140 39.65 -12.53 -37.82
CA SER A 140 38.68 -11.54 -38.32
C SER A 140 37.25 -11.77 -37.78
N PRO A 141 36.69 -13.00 -37.79
CA PRO A 141 35.40 -13.28 -37.15
C PRO A 141 35.38 -12.99 -35.65
N THR A 142 36.46 -13.36 -34.94
CA THR A 142 36.58 -13.11 -33.49
C THR A 142 36.64 -11.62 -33.17
N ARG A 143 37.34 -10.81 -33.98
CA ARG A 143 37.40 -9.34 -33.81
C ARG A 143 36.03 -8.70 -33.96
N HIS A 144 35.24 -9.15 -34.94
CA HIS A 144 33.88 -8.65 -35.14
C HIS A 144 32.97 -9.00 -33.96
N SER A 145 32.90 -10.27 -33.58
CA SER A 145 32.10 -10.72 -32.42
C SER A 145 32.52 -10.06 -31.11
N PHE A 146 33.83 -9.80 -30.92
CA PHE A 146 34.34 -9.09 -29.77
C PHE A 146 33.92 -7.60 -29.76
N GLY A 147 33.86 -6.96 -30.92
CA GLY A 147 33.32 -5.60 -31.05
C GLY A 147 31.86 -5.51 -30.59
N VAL A 148 31.02 -6.45 -31.03
CA VAL A 148 29.61 -6.53 -30.59
C VAL A 148 29.52 -6.70 -29.06
N LEU A 149 30.36 -7.56 -28.47
CA LEU A 149 30.41 -7.73 -27.01
C LEU A 149 30.83 -6.45 -26.28
N GLU A 150 31.79 -5.71 -26.81
CA GLU A 150 32.21 -4.43 -26.23
C GLU A 150 31.10 -3.39 -26.25
N ASP A 151 30.34 -3.31 -27.35
CA ASP A 151 29.21 -2.39 -27.50
C ASP A 151 28.11 -2.70 -26.47
N VAL A 152 27.71 -3.97 -26.33
CA VAL A 152 26.70 -4.41 -25.35
C VAL A 152 27.14 -4.11 -23.91
N VAL A 153 28.40 -4.34 -23.57
CA VAL A 153 28.93 -4.03 -22.23
C VAL A 153 28.94 -2.52 -21.98
N CYS A 154 29.29 -1.71 -22.98
CA CYS A 154 29.22 -0.25 -22.87
C CYS A 154 27.79 0.24 -22.67
N GLU A 155 26.83 -0.29 -23.44
CA GLU A 155 25.40 0.03 -23.29
C GLU A 155 24.90 -0.36 -21.89
N ALA A 156 25.24 -1.55 -21.40
CA ALA A 156 24.85 -2.00 -20.07
C ALA A 156 25.35 -1.09 -18.94
N VAL A 157 26.58 -0.55 -19.06
CA VAL A 157 27.10 0.43 -18.09
C VAL A 157 26.30 1.73 -18.12
N VAL A 158 25.96 2.23 -19.31
CA VAL A 158 25.19 3.47 -19.47
C VAL A 158 23.76 3.32 -18.94
N LEU A 159 23.11 2.20 -19.25
CA LEU A 159 21.77 1.90 -18.74
C LEU A 159 21.76 1.75 -17.22
N ASN A 160 22.78 1.11 -16.65
CA ASN A 160 22.89 0.97 -15.20
C ASN A 160 23.09 2.32 -14.50
N SER A 161 23.95 3.21 -15.03
CA SER A 161 24.11 4.56 -14.46
C SER A 161 22.83 5.37 -14.56
N PHE A 162 22.11 5.29 -15.69
CA PHE A 162 20.82 5.96 -15.84
C PHE A 162 19.77 5.45 -14.84
N ALA A 163 19.70 4.14 -14.62
CA ALA A 163 18.81 3.55 -13.63
C ALA A 163 19.14 4.01 -12.20
N GLU A 164 20.42 4.04 -11.84
CA GLU A 164 20.90 4.54 -10.54
C GLU A 164 20.51 6.02 -10.33
N GLU A 165 20.76 6.87 -11.32
CA GLU A 165 20.39 8.29 -11.28
C GLU A 165 18.86 8.48 -11.16
N HIS A 166 18.08 7.68 -11.87
CA HIS A 166 16.62 7.73 -11.79
C HIS A 166 16.12 7.35 -10.40
N ILE A 167 16.67 6.29 -9.80
CA ILE A 167 16.35 5.86 -8.44
C ILE A 167 16.71 6.97 -7.44
N GLN A 168 17.90 7.55 -7.55
CA GLN A 168 18.34 8.65 -6.67
C GLN A 168 17.43 9.88 -6.80
N SER A 169 17.10 10.29 -8.02
CA SER A 169 16.18 11.42 -8.27
C SER A 169 14.79 11.16 -7.66
N ARG A 170 14.27 9.94 -7.81
CA ARG A 170 12.99 9.52 -7.19
C ARG A 170 13.06 9.59 -5.67
N LEU A 171 14.13 9.08 -5.05
CA LEU A 171 14.33 9.12 -3.61
C LEU A 171 14.41 10.57 -3.09
N GLN A 172 15.10 11.46 -3.79
CA GLN A 172 15.15 12.88 -3.46
C GLN A 172 13.78 13.57 -3.57
N ARG A 173 12.97 13.23 -4.59
CA ARG A 173 11.59 13.73 -4.70
C ARG A 173 10.70 13.24 -3.57
N ILE A 174 10.82 11.97 -3.17
CA ILE A 174 10.10 11.41 -2.02
C ILE A 174 10.54 12.11 -0.73
N ALA A 175 11.84 12.27 -0.51
CA ALA A 175 12.38 12.95 0.67
C ALA A 175 11.93 14.42 0.73
N SER A 176 11.97 15.15 -0.38
CA SER A 176 11.50 16.54 -0.44
C SER A 176 9.98 16.65 -0.26
N ALA A 177 9.18 15.72 -0.80
CA ALA A 177 7.75 15.65 -0.56
C ALA A 177 7.42 15.36 0.92
N ASN A 178 8.15 14.42 1.53
CA ASN A 178 8.03 14.11 2.96
C ASN A 178 8.45 15.29 3.83
N ASN A 179 9.54 15.98 3.49
CA ASN A 179 9.98 17.18 4.20
C ASN A 179 8.99 18.33 4.05
N LYS A 180 8.38 18.53 2.87
CA LYS A 180 7.29 19.50 2.68
C LYS A 180 6.05 19.13 3.49
N ARG A 181 5.66 17.85 3.54
CA ARG A 181 4.58 17.35 4.40
C ARG A 181 4.89 17.59 5.88
N ASN A 182 6.10 17.30 6.32
CA ASN A 182 6.54 17.48 7.70
C ASN A 182 6.65 18.97 8.08
N LYS A 183 7.09 19.85 7.18
CA LYS A 183 7.08 21.31 7.38
C LYS A 183 5.68 21.91 7.44
N ARG A 184 4.70 21.34 6.73
CA ARG A 184 3.30 21.76 6.77
C ARG A 184 2.54 21.23 7.99
N LYS A 185 3.13 20.31 8.76
CA LYS A 185 2.64 20.00 10.11
C LYS A 185 3.18 21.06 11.06
N LYS A 186 2.43 22.15 11.25
CA LYS A 186 2.59 23.01 12.42
C LYS A 186 2.26 22.12 13.63
N VAL A 187 3.23 21.76 14.46
CA VAL A 187 2.91 21.21 15.78
C VAL A 187 2.33 22.38 16.58
N MET A 188 1.01 22.47 16.60
CA MET A 188 0.27 23.36 17.49
C MET A 188 -0.06 22.58 18.77
N PRO A 189 0.11 23.16 19.97
CA PRO A 189 -0.20 22.51 21.24
C PRO A 189 -1.72 22.56 21.51
N SER A 190 -2.53 22.01 20.61
CA SER A 190 -4.01 22.00 20.75
C SER A 190 -4.73 20.77 20.16
N GLY A 191 -4.01 19.75 19.71
CA GLY A 191 -4.50 18.37 19.80
C GLY A 191 -5.75 17.96 19.00
N LYS A 192 -6.11 18.59 17.87
CA LYS A 192 -7.13 18.03 16.95
C LYS A 192 -6.75 18.17 15.48
N TYR A 193 -6.50 17.01 14.84
CA TYR A 193 -6.41 16.83 13.39
C TYR A 193 -7.72 16.18 12.92
N VAL A 194 -8.53 16.87 12.10
CA VAL A 194 -9.67 16.24 11.40
C VAL A 194 -9.39 16.32 9.91
N ASN A 195 -9.09 15.17 9.29
CA ASN A 195 -8.83 15.02 7.86
C ASN A 195 -9.85 14.06 7.22
N SER A 196 -11.00 13.86 7.87
CA SER A 196 -12.03 12.91 7.43
C SER A 196 -12.98 13.58 6.45
N VAL A 197 -12.78 13.33 5.16
CA VAL A 197 -13.81 13.55 4.13
C VAL A 197 -14.99 12.62 4.45
N SER A 198 -16.21 13.14 4.47
CA SER A 198 -17.42 12.33 4.71
C SER A 198 -17.68 11.39 3.53
N VAL A 199 -18.27 10.22 3.79
CA VAL A 199 -18.73 9.28 2.76
C VAL A 199 -19.73 9.93 1.80
N GLU A 200 -20.46 10.95 2.26
CA GLU A 200 -21.39 11.74 1.45
C GLU A 200 -20.66 12.57 0.40
N GLN A 201 -19.57 13.25 0.78
CA GLN A 201 -18.75 14.04 -0.14
C GLN A 201 -18.05 13.16 -1.19
N LEU A 202 -17.65 11.94 -0.83
CA LEU A 202 -17.12 10.97 -1.79
C LEU A 202 -18.20 10.49 -2.79
N ARG A 203 -19.42 10.23 -2.31
CA ARG A 203 -20.56 9.85 -3.17
C ARG A 203 -20.99 10.97 -4.11
N GLU A 204 -21.03 12.21 -3.62
CA GLU A 204 -21.34 13.38 -4.43
C GLU A 204 -20.29 13.60 -5.52
N SER A 205 -19.00 13.45 -5.20
CA SER A 205 -17.92 13.55 -6.18
C SER A 205 -17.99 12.46 -7.26
N LEU A 206 -18.32 11.22 -6.89
CA LEU A 206 -18.48 10.09 -7.82
C LEU A 206 -19.73 10.25 -8.70
N ASN A 207 -20.84 10.71 -8.11
CA ASN A 207 -22.08 11.00 -8.83
C ASN A 207 -21.89 12.18 -9.80
N ALA A 208 -21.14 13.21 -9.41
CA ALA A 208 -20.81 14.33 -10.28
C ALA A 208 -19.94 13.89 -11.47
N SER A 209 -18.94 13.03 -11.24
CA SER A 209 -18.10 12.49 -12.31
C SER A 209 -18.91 11.60 -13.27
N THR A 210 -19.69 10.65 -12.74
CA THR A 210 -20.50 9.74 -13.57
C THR A 210 -21.60 10.46 -14.36
N LYS A 211 -22.19 11.52 -13.79
CA LYS A 211 -23.15 12.37 -14.51
C LYS A 211 -22.49 13.10 -15.68
N LYS A 212 -21.30 13.66 -15.45
CA LYS A 212 -20.53 14.35 -16.50
C LYS A 212 -20.13 13.40 -17.62
N ASP A 213 -19.66 12.20 -17.30
CA ASP A 213 -19.28 11.19 -18.30
C ASP A 213 -20.47 10.78 -19.19
N ARG A 214 -21.66 10.60 -18.59
CA ARG A 214 -22.91 10.32 -19.34
C ARG A 214 -23.33 11.49 -20.23
N GLU A 215 -23.20 12.73 -19.75
CA GLU A 215 -23.52 13.92 -20.54
C GLU A 215 -22.56 14.07 -21.74
N ASP A 216 -21.27 13.82 -21.53
CA ASP A 216 -20.26 13.83 -22.59
C ASP A 216 -20.50 12.71 -23.62
N GLU A 217 -20.91 11.52 -23.19
CA GLU A 217 -21.25 10.39 -24.07
C GLU A 217 -22.50 10.70 -24.93
N LEU A 218 -23.57 11.21 -24.31
CA LEU A 218 -24.77 11.66 -25.02
C LEU A 218 -24.45 12.77 -26.03
N ARG A 219 -23.53 13.68 -25.68
CA ARG A 219 -23.06 14.73 -26.59
C ARG A 219 -22.31 14.16 -27.79
N ARG A 220 -21.43 13.18 -27.58
CA ARG A 220 -20.72 12.48 -28.67
C ARG A 220 -21.68 11.75 -29.60
N GLN A 221 -22.67 11.03 -29.05
CA GLN A 221 -23.70 10.35 -29.84
C GLN A 221 -24.51 11.32 -30.69
N ARG A 222 -24.93 12.47 -30.12
CA ARG A 222 -25.63 13.52 -30.88
C ARG A 222 -24.77 14.13 -31.98
N CYS A 223 -23.49 14.37 -31.74
CA CYS A 223 -22.56 14.86 -32.76
C CYS A 223 -22.40 13.85 -33.89
N SER A 224 -22.22 12.57 -33.57
CA SER A 224 -22.11 11.48 -34.55
C SER A 224 -23.37 11.34 -35.41
N LEU A 225 -24.56 11.35 -34.79
CA LEU A 225 -25.84 11.31 -35.52
C LEU A 225 -26.04 12.52 -36.44
N LYS A 226 -25.60 13.72 -36.02
CA LYS A 226 -25.64 14.92 -36.87
C LYS A 226 -24.67 14.83 -38.05
N GLN A 227 -23.50 14.21 -37.87
CA GLN A 227 -22.55 13.97 -38.95
C GLN A 227 -23.12 12.99 -39.97
N LEU A 228 -23.68 11.86 -39.51
CA LEU A 228 -24.31 10.87 -40.39
C LEU A 228 -25.47 11.46 -41.20
N ARG A 229 -26.35 12.25 -40.56
CA ARG A 229 -27.42 12.95 -41.28
C ARG A 229 -26.89 13.92 -42.32
N LYS A 230 -25.84 14.67 -41.99
CA LYS A 230 -25.21 15.60 -42.94
C LYS A 230 -24.54 14.86 -44.11
N GLU A 231 -23.94 13.71 -43.86
CA GLU A 231 -23.38 12.84 -44.90
C GLU A 231 -24.47 12.28 -45.81
N GLU A 232 -25.60 11.82 -45.27
CA GLU A 232 -26.75 11.41 -46.09
C GLU A 232 -27.35 12.56 -46.90
N ASP A 233 -27.57 13.72 -46.27
CA ASP A 233 -28.08 14.91 -46.96
C ASP A 233 -27.15 15.39 -48.08
N ASN A 234 -25.84 15.19 -47.93
CA ASN A 234 -24.86 15.49 -48.97
C ASN A 234 -24.90 14.45 -50.09
N ARG A 235 -25.00 13.15 -49.78
CA ARG A 235 -25.15 12.07 -50.77
C ARG A 235 -26.39 12.29 -51.64
N LEU A 236 -27.52 12.65 -51.03
CA LEU A 236 -28.78 12.92 -51.72
C LEU A 236 -28.76 14.17 -52.61
N LYS A 237 -27.75 15.04 -52.47
CA LYS A 237 -27.56 16.23 -53.32
C LYS A 237 -26.60 15.99 -54.48
N GLU A 238 -25.83 14.90 -54.45
CA GLU A 238 -24.89 14.50 -55.49
C GLU A 238 -25.52 13.53 -56.50
N GLU A 239 -26.69 12.95 -56.20
CA GLU A 239 -27.58 12.22 -57.12
C GLU A 239 -28.59 13.16 -57.82
#